data_AF-A0A965PKE3-F1
#
_entry.id   AF-A0A965PKE3-F1
#
_cell.length_a   1.000
_cell.length_b   1.000
_cell.length_c   1.000
_cell.angle_alpha   90.00
_cell.angle_beta   90.00
_cell.angle_gamma   90.00
#
_symmetry.space_group_name_H-M   'P 1'
#
loop_
_entity.id
_entity.type
_entity.pdbx_description
1 polymer ?
#
loop_
_entity_poly.entity_id
_entity_poly.type
_entity_poly.pdbx_seq_one_letter_code
_entity_poly.pdbx_strand_id
1 'polypeptide(L)'
;MYQNKKLLEVCRFIPCQHCGTDDGTVVAAHRNEGKGMGLKVSDTLVASLCFRCHSELDQGAKLTRDERRELWDAAHLRTLHTLIENG
;
A
#
# COMPACT_ATOMS: atom_id res chain seq x y z
N MET A 1 -18.13 3.64 -1.78
CA MET A 1 -16.70 3.30 -1.69
C MET A 1 -16.60 1.80 -1.43
N TYR A 2 -15.88 1.05 -2.26
CA TYR A 2 -15.75 -0.40 -2.09
C TYR A 2 -14.93 -0.72 -0.84
N GLN A 3 -15.40 -1.67 -0.04
CA GLN A 3 -14.74 -2.16 1.17
C GLN A 3 -14.68 -3.69 1.14
N ASN A 4 -13.50 -4.25 1.36
CA ASN A 4 -13.27 -5.69 1.35
C ASN A 4 -12.18 -6.05 2.36
N LYS A 5 -12.62 -6.50 3.53
CA LYS A 5 -11.72 -6.95 4.60
C LYS A 5 -10.79 -8.08 4.15
N LYS A 6 -11.25 -9.02 3.32
CA LYS A 6 -10.41 -10.13 2.85
C LYS A 6 -9.25 -9.61 2.02
N LEU A 7 -9.48 -8.64 1.14
CA LEU A 7 -8.42 -8.00 0.37
C LEU A 7 -7.36 -7.36 1.29
N LEU A 8 -7.81 -6.65 2.33
CA LEU A 8 -6.89 -6.03 3.29
C LEU A 8 -6.08 -7.05 4.10
N GLU A 9 -6.71 -8.17 4.49
CA GLU A 9 -6.04 -9.28 5.19
C GLU A 9 -5.01 -9.97 4.29
N VAL A 10 -5.35 -10.25 3.02
CA VAL A 10 -4.43 -10.87 2.07
C VAL A 10 -3.17 -10.03 1.86
N CYS A 11 -3.28 -8.70 1.88
CA CYS A 11 -2.12 -7.82 1.75
C CYS A 11 -1.02 -8.09 2.80
N ARG A 12 -1.36 -8.68 3.96
CA ARG A 12 -0.40 -9.03 5.02
C ARG A 12 0.49 -10.22 4.70
N PHE A 13 0.09 -11.06 3.74
CA PHE A 13 0.81 -12.26 3.31
C PHE A 13 1.62 -12.05 2.03
N ILE A 14 1.59 -10.84 1.49
CA ILE A 14 2.38 -10.44 0.33
C ILE A 14 3.59 -9.68 0.86
N PRO A 15 4.84 -10.03 0.51
CA PRO A 15 6.02 -9.26 0.91
C PRO A 15 5.88 -7.78 0.53
N CYS A 16 6.57 -6.89 1.22
CA CYS A 16 6.53 -5.47 0.94
C CYS A 16 6.81 -5.20 -0.53
N GLN A 17 5.81 -4.68 -1.25
CA GLN A 17 5.88 -4.45 -2.68
C GLN A 17 6.66 -3.18 -3.01
N HIS A 18 7.43 -2.61 -2.08
CA HIS A 18 8.44 -1.58 -2.38
C HIS A 18 9.87 -2.06 -2.11
N CYS A 19 10.15 -2.67 -0.95
CA CYS A 19 11.50 -3.09 -0.58
C CYS A 19 11.72 -4.60 -0.49
N GLY A 20 10.69 -5.42 -0.71
CA GLY A 20 10.76 -6.89 -0.71
C GLY A 20 10.76 -7.55 0.67
N THR A 21 10.82 -6.78 1.76
CA THR A 21 10.82 -7.35 3.13
C THR A 21 9.51 -8.07 3.46
N ASP A 22 9.63 -9.23 4.10
CA ASP A 22 8.55 -9.96 4.76
C ASP A 22 8.93 -10.23 6.22
N ASP A 23 8.71 -9.23 7.07
CA ASP A 23 9.12 -9.22 8.49
C ASP A 23 7.91 -9.27 9.44
N GLY A 24 6.74 -9.66 8.93
CA GLY A 24 5.49 -9.67 9.70
C GLY A 24 4.87 -8.28 9.93
N THR A 25 5.47 -7.19 9.42
CA THR A 25 4.92 -5.83 9.55
C THR A 25 4.13 -5.37 8.33
N VAL A 26 4.01 -6.21 7.30
CA VAL A 26 3.33 -5.83 6.05
C VAL A 26 1.82 -5.68 6.26
N VAL A 27 1.28 -4.57 5.77
CA VAL A 27 -0.14 -4.24 5.84
C VAL A 27 -0.60 -3.58 4.54
N ALA A 28 -1.92 -3.53 4.35
CA ALA A 28 -2.53 -2.73 3.29
C ALA A 28 -2.36 -1.24 3.56
N ALA A 29 -1.64 -0.54 2.68
CA ALA A 29 -1.45 0.90 2.67
C ALA A 29 -2.38 1.56 1.64
N HIS A 30 -3.43 2.22 2.11
CA HIS A 30 -4.39 2.92 1.24
C HIS A 30 -3.76 4.13 0.55
N ARG A 31 -4.18 4.41 -0.68
CA ARG A 31 -3.80 5.67 -1.36
C ARG A 31 -4.15 6.88 -0.48
N ASN A 32 -3.30 7.89 -0.52
CA ASN A 32 -3.50 9.14 0.22
C ASN A 32 -4.18 10.25 -0.60
N GLU A 33 -4.39 10.04 -1.90
CA GLU A 33 -5.00 11.01 -2.82
C GLU A 33 -6.51 10.86 -2.96
N GLY A 34 -7.19 11.94 -3.34
CA GLY A 34 -8.63 11.93 -3.64
C GLY A 34 -9.53 11.80 -2.42
N LYS A 35 -9.01 12.07 -1.21
CA LYS A 35 -9.73 11.93 0.06
C LYS A 35 -9.47 13.13 0.99
N GLY A 36 -10.42 13.40 1.88
CA GLY A 36 -10.22 14.34 2.99
C GLY A 36 -9.32 13.73 4.08
N MET A 37 -8.77 14.58 4.96
CA MET A 37 -7.95 14.15 6.09
C MET A 37 -8.72 13.16 6.97
N GLY A 38 -8.08 12.05 7.34
CA GLY A 38 -8.69 10.98 8.15
C GLY A 38 -9.65 10.05 7.41
N LEU A 39 -9.95 10.31 6.13
CA LEU A 39 -10.79 9.42 5.32
C LEU A 39 -9.93 8.35 4.62
N LYS A 40 -10.55 7.19 4.40
CA LYS A 40 -9.99 6.13 3.54
C LYS A 40 -10.56 6.27 2.12
N VAL A 41 -9.81 5.77 1.15
CA VAL A 41 -10.31 5.54 -0.22
C VAL A 41 -10.83 4.11 -0.35
N SER A 42 -11.32 3.75 -1.54
CA SER A 42 -11.68 2.38 -1.90
C SER A 42 -10.60 1.38 -1.50
N ASP A 43 -10.99 0.22 -0.98
CA ASP A 43 -10.06 -0.88 -0.68
C ASP A 43 -9.41 -1.46 -1.95
N THR A 44 -9.91 -1.12 -3.14
CA THR A 44 -9.23 -1.42 -4.41
C THR A 44 -7.93 -0.63 -4.58
N LEU A 45 -7.71 0.44 -3.81
CA LEU A 45 -6.53 1.30 -3.88
C LEU A 45 -5.65 1.09 -2.66
N VAL A 46 -5.03 -0.10 -2.59
CA VAL A 46 -4.10 -0.49 -1.52
C VAL A 46 -2.81 -1.09 -2.07
N ALA A 47 -1.70 -0.85 -1.39
CA ALA A 47 -0.42 -1.51 -1.64
C ALA A 47 0.03 -2.29 -0.40
N SER A 48 0.63 -3.46 -0.57
CA SER A 48 1.27 -4.22 0.51
C SER A 48 2.60 -3.58 0.87
N LEU A 49 2.68 -2.89 2.02
CA LEU A 49 3.90 -2.22 2.48
C LEU A 49 4.25 -2.61 3.91
N CYS A 50 5.53 -2.84 4.19
CA CYS A 50 6.04 -3.01 5.55
C CYS A 50 5.97 -1.69 6.32
N PHE A 51 6.04 -1.76 7.65
CA PHE A 51 5.93 -0.60 8.54
C PHE A 51 6.87 0.53 8.14
N ARG A 52 8.16 0.24 7.91
CA ARG A 52 9.17 1.25 7.54
C ARG A 52 8.79 2.02 6.27
N CYS A 53 8.40 1.32 5.22
CA CYS A 53 8.07 1.94 3.93
C CYS A 53 6.73 2.68 4.00
N HIS A 54 5.76 2.12 4.72
CA HIS A 54 4.46 2.75 4.93
C HIS A 54 4.60 4.05 5.73
N SER A 55 5.40 4.06 6.80
CA SER A 55 5.66 5.27 7.59
C SER A 55 6.40 6.36 6.80
N GLU A 56 7.40 6.00 5.99
CA GLU A 56 8.09 6.98 5.13
C GLU A 56 7.13 7.57 4.09
N LEU A 57 6.24 6.75 3.52
CA LEU A 57 5.23 7.22 2.57
C LEU A 57 4.25 8.22 3.21
N ASP A 58 3.72 7.90 4.38
CA ASP A 58 2.68 8.72 5.02
C ASP A 58 3.25 9.97 5.70
N GLN A 59 4.36 9.83 6.43
CA GLN A 59 4.86 10.84 7.37
C GLN A 59 6.35 11.14 7.22
N GLY A 60 7.04 10.45 6.31
CA GLY A 60 8.47 10.65 6.08
C GLY A 60 8.79 12.06 5.59
N ALA A 61 10.07 12.39 5.55
CA ALA A 61 10.55 13.69 5.06
C ALA A 61 11.49 13.55 3.86
N LYS A 62 11.84 12.31 3.47
CA LYS A 62 12.84 12.08 2.41
C LYS A 62 12.27 12.16 1.01
N LEU A 63 10.96 11.93 0.87
CA LEU A 63 10.28 11.90 -0.41
C LEU A 63 9.44 13.16 -0.61
N THR A 64 9.62 13.78 -1.77
CA THR A 64 8.71 14.78 -2.32
C THR A 64 7.31 14.19 -2.52
N ARG A 65 6.32 15.04 -2.75
CA ARG A 65 4.94 14.61 -2.99
C ARG A 65 4.84 13.67 -4.19
N ASP A 66 5.57 13.94 -5.26
CA ASP A 66 5.50 13.16 -6.49
C ASP A 66 6.24 11.83 -6.36
N GLU A 67 7.40 11.81 -5.69
CA GLU A 67 8.09 10.54 -5.37
C GLU A 67 7.24 9.62 -4.48
N ARG A 68 6.46 10.16 -3.55
CA ARG A 68 5.51 9.36 -2.76
C ARG A 68 4.44 8.72 -3.63
N ARG A 69 3.93 9.46 -4.61
CA ARG A 69 2.90 8.99 -5.54
C ARG A 69 3.46 7.89 -6.42
N GLU A 70 4.63 8.11 -7.01
CA GLU A 70 5.32 7.12 -7.83
C GLU A 70 5.64 5.84 -7.04
N LEU A 71 6.14 5.99 -5.81
CA LEU A 71 6.39 4.86 -4.92
C LEU A 71 5.11 4.06 -4.67
N TRP A 72 4.03 4.74 -4.29
CA TRP A 72 2.75 4.09 -4.00
C TRP A 72 2.16 3.45 -5.25
N ASP A 73 2.13 4.13 -6.40
CA ASP A 73 1.60 3.62 -7.66
C ASP A 73 2.37 2.36 -8.10
N ALA A 74 3.71 2.40 -8.02
CA ALA A 74 4.54 1.25 -8.36
C ALA A 74 4.31 0.07 -7.39
N ALA A 75 4.19 0.33 -6.09
CA ALA A 75 3.90 -0.71 -5.11
C ALA A 75 2.49 -1.30 -5.29
N HIS A 76 1.50 -0.46 -5.58
CA HIS A 76 0.12 -0.86 -5.83
C HIS A 76 0.02 -1.78 -7.06
N LEU A 77 0.67 -1.42 -8.17
CA LEU A 77 0.70 -2.26 -9.37
C LEU A 77 1.34 -3.62 -9.10
N ARG A 78 2.44 -3.67 -8.34
CA ARG A 78 3.07 -4.94 -7.95
C ARG A 78 2.20 -5.77 -6.99
N THR A 79 1.48 -5.13 -6.07
CA THR A 79 0.46 -5.80 -5.24
C THR A 79 -0.65 -6.40 -6.09
N LEU A 80 -1.21 -5.65 -7.04
CA LEU A 80 -2.25 -6.15 -7.94
C LEU A 80 -1.76 -7.32 -8.79
N HIS A 81 -0.57 -7.21 -9.38
CA HIS A 81 0.05 -8.29 -10.12
C HIS A 81 0.16 -9.56 -9.26
N THR A 82 0.67 -9.42 -8.03
CA THR A 82 0.80 -10.56 -7.10
C THR A 82 -0.55 -11.18 -6.74
N LEU A 83 -1.57 -10.35 -6.52
CA LEU A 83 -2.93 -10.82 -6.21
C LEU A 83 -3.59 -11.54 -7.40
N ILE A 84 -3.37 -11.06 -8.62
CA ILE A 84 -3.96 -11.66 -9.83
C ILE A 84 -3.29 -12.98 -10.17
N GLU A 85 -1.95 -13.05 -10.04
CA GLU A 85 -1.20 -14.27 -10.38
C GLU A 85 -1.33 -15.38 -9.33
N ASN A 86 -1.62 -15.03 -8.06
CA ASN A 86 -1.63 -16.00 -6.95
C ASN A 86 -3.00 -16.11 -6.23
N GLY A 87 -4.05 -15.45 -6.71
CA GLY A 87 -5.39 -15.42 -6.12
C GLY A 87 -6.41 -16.24 -6.89
#